data_AF-A0A523N7R8-F1
#
_entry.id   AF-A0A523N7R8-F1
#
_cell.length_a   1.000
_cell.length_b   1.000
_cell.length_c   1.000
_cell.angle_alpha   90.00
_cell.angle_beta   90.00
_cell.angle_gamma   90.00
#
_symmetry.space_group_name_H-M   'P 1'
#
loop_
_entity.id
_entity.type
_entity.pdbx_description
1 polymer ?
#
loop_
_entity_poly.entity_id
_entity_poly.type
_entity_poly.pdbx_seq_one_letter_code
_entity_poly.pdbx_strand_id
1 'polypeptide(L)' 'MNDTIPEIQDKIDDIYKNKTGEEKLLIALSMFETAREIVISSLPNNLTERELRKALFLRFYGNDFSVNEKEKILSIL' A
#
# COMPACT_ATOMS: atom_id res chain seq x y z
N MET A 1 -15.22 7.01 4.25
CA MET A 1 -14.29 8.14 4.49
C MET A 1 -15.10 9.22 5.17
N ASN A 2 -14.78 9.59 6.42
CA ASN A 2 -15.55 10.63 7.14
C ASN A 2 -15.17 12.05 6.67
N ASP A 3 -14.14 12.15 5.84
CA ASP A 3 -13.61 13.34 5.18
C ASP A 3 -14.23 13.59 3.78
N THR A 4 -15.05 12.67 3.27
CA THR A 4 -15.82 12.84 2.03
C THR A 4 -17.23 13.34 2.35
N ILE A 5 -17.65 14.47 1.77
CA ILE A 5 -19.03 14.94 1.92
C ILE A 5 -20.02 13.97 1.24
N PRO A 6 -21.26 13.82 1.76
CA PRO A 6 -22.20 12.81 1.27
C PRO A 6 -22.44 12.84 -0.25
N GLU A 7 -22.57 14.03 -0.83
CA GLU A 7 -22.78 14.19 -2.28
C GLU A 7 -21.66 13.58 -3.13
N ILE A 8 -20.41 13.67 -2.65
CA ILE A 8 -19.26 13.09 -3.36
C ILE A 8 -19.22 11.57 -3.15
N GLN A 9 -19.59 11.09 -1.96
CA GLN A 9 -19.68 9.66 -1.71
C GLN A 9 -20.73 9.00 -2.62
N ASP A 10 -21.91 9.62 -2.77
CA ASP A 10 -22.97 9.12 -3.66
C ASP A 10 -22.49 9.03 -5.12
N LYS A 11 -21.79 10.07 -5.60
CA LYS A 11 -21.21 10.07 -6.96
C LYS A 11 -20.18 8.96 -7.15
N ILE A 12 -19.31 8.75 -6.16
CA ILE A 12 -18.32 7.67 -6.18
C ILE A 12 -19.02 6.31 -6.22
N ASP A 13 -20.03 6.11 -5.37
CA ASP A 13 -20.77 4.85 -5.29
C ASP A 13 -21.49 4.54 -6.61
N ASP A 14 -22.07 5.53 -7.27
CA ASP A 14 -22.71 5.38 -8.58
C ASP A 14 -21.70 5.01 -9.68
N ILE A 15 -20.50 5.60 -9.67
CA ILE A 15 -19.42 5.22 -10.60
C ILE A 15 -19.04 3.75 -10.41
N TYR A 16 -18.88 3.29 -9.16
CA TYR A 16 -18.50 1.92 -8.89
C TYR A 16 -19.64 0.92 -9.09
N LYS A 17 -20.90 1.28 -8.84
CA LYS A 17 -22.06 0.41 -9.11
C LYS A 17 -22.17 0.05 -10.59
N ASN A 18 -21.82 0.98 -11.49
CA ASN A 18 -21.89 0.79 -12.93
C ASN A 18 -20.70 0.00 -13.52
N LYS A 19 -19.75 -0.46 -12.68
CA LYS A 19 -18.59 -1.24 -13.11
C LYS A 19 -18.76 -2.73 -12.83
N THR A 20 -18.25 -3.54 -13.75
CA THR A 20 -18.08 -4.98 -13.60
C THR A 20 -17.06 -5.31 -12.50
N GLY A 21 -17.03 -6.57 -12.05
CA GLY A 21 -16.01 -7.03 -11.10
C GLY A 21 -14.58 -6.92 -11.63
N GLU A 22 -14.38 -7.17 -12.92
CA GLU A 22 -13.08 -7.06 -13.59
C GLU A 22 -12.57 -5.61 -13.61
N GLU A 23 -13.42 -4.65 -13.99
CA GLU A 23 -13.05 -3.23 -13.99
C GLU A 23 -12.68 -2.73 -12.59
N LYS A 24 -13.40 -3.19 -11.56
CA LYS A 24 -13.08 -2.87 -10.16
C LYS A 24 -11.71 -3.43 -9.77
N LEU A 25 -11.39 -4.66 -10.19
CA LEU A 25 -10.09 -5.25 -9.94
C LEU A 25 -8.97 -4.46 -10.62
N LEU A 26 -9.14 -4.07 -11.89
CA LEU A 26 -8.15 -3.26 -12.61
C LEU A 26 -7.91 -1.90 -11.95
N ILE A 27 -8.97 -1.24 -11.47
CA ILE A 27 -8.84 0.01 -10.70
C ILE A 27 -8.04 -0.23 -9.42
N ALA A 28 -8.37 -1.27 -8.65
CA ALA A 28 -7.66 -1.60 -7.42
C ALA A 28 -6.17 -1.89 -7.67
N LEU A 29 -5.84 -2.62 -8.73
CA LEU A 29 -4.46 -2.90 -9.13
C LEU A 29 -3.69 -1.62 -9.50
N SER A 30 -4.29 -0.75 -10.31
CA SER A 30 -3.68 0.53 -10.69
C SER A 30 -3.44 1.46 -9.49
N MET A 31 -4.39 1.50 -8.55
CA MET A 31 -4.23 2.26 -7.30
C MET A 31 -3.12 1.66 -6.43
N PHE A 32 -3.03 0.34 -6.36
CA PHE A 32 -1.96 -0.35 -5.63
C PHE A 32 -0.58 -0.07 -6.24
N GLU A 33 -0.45 -0.12 -7.57
CA GLU A 33 0.80 0.21 -8.26
C GLU A 33 1.24 1.64 -7.94
N THR A 34 0.33 2.61 -8.06
CA THR A 34 0.59 4.01 -7.70
C THR A 34 1.05 4.14 -6.25
N ALA A 35 0.35 3.51 -5.31
CA ALA A 35 0.70 3.57 -3.89
C ALA A 35 2.07 2.93 -3.62
N ARG A 36 2.38 1.81 -4.28
CA ARG A 36 3.67 1.13 -4.19
C ARG A 36 4.80 2.02 -4.72
N GLU A 37 4.62 2.68 -5.84
CA GLU A 37 5.61 3.61 -6.41
C GLU A 37 5.90 4.78 -5.47
N ILE A 38 4.85 5.38 -4.90
CA ILE A 38 4.99 6.46 -3.91
C ILE A 38 5.85 5.99 -2.74
N VAL A 39 5.56 4.81 -2.19
CA VAL A 39 6.33 4.28 -1.05
C VAL A 39 7.78 3.99 -1.45
N ILE A 40 8.01 3.31 -2.57
CA ILE A 40 9.38 3.00 -3.04
C ILE A 40 10.17 4.29 -3.28
N SER A 41 9.56 5.33 -3.84
CA SER A 41 10.20 6.62 -4.08
C SER A 41 10.62 7.36 -2.79
N SER A 42 9.99 7.01 -1.65
CA SER A 42 10.34 7.56 -0.34
C SER A 42 11.52 6.83 0.35
N LEU A 43 11.94 5.69 -0.20
CA LEU A 43 13.05 4.89 0.34
C LEU A 43 14.40 5.32 -0.25
N PRO A 44 15.54 4.96 0.37
CA PRO A 44 16.85 5.19 -0.22
C PRO A 44 16.97 4.60 -1.64
N ASN A 45 17.71 5.29 -2.50
CA ASN A 45 18.00 4.82 -3.86
C ASN A 45 19.01 3.66 -3.85
N ASN A 46 19.01 2.86 -4.93
CA ASN A 46 19.99 1.79 -5.19
C ASN A 46 20.03 0.67 -4.13
N LEU A 47 18.91 0.40 -3.46
CA LEU A 47 18.79 -0.76 -2.57
C LEU A 47 18.85 -2.06 -3.40
N THR A 48 19.54 -3.06 -2.87
CA THR A 48 19.39 -4.44 -3.33
C THR A 48 17.96 -4.92 -3.06
N GLU A 49 17.51 -5.97 -3.75
CA GLU A 49 16.18 -6.54 -3.52
C GLU A 49 15.96 -6.92 -2.04
N ARG A 50 17.01 -7.44 -1.40
CA ARG A 50 17.01 -7.80 0.02
C ARG A 50 16.78 -6.59 0.91
N GLU A 51 17.50 -5.50 0.68
CA GLU A 51 17.35 -4.27 1.48
C GLU A 51 16.01 -3.59 1.23
N LEU A 52 15.51 -3.63 -0.01
CA LEU A 52 14.17 -3.12 -0.35
C LEU A 52 13.09 -3.85 0.45
N ARG A 53 13.14 -5.19 0.51
CA ARG A 53 12.18 -5.99 1.30
C ARG A 53 12.22 -5.62 2.79
N LYS A 54 13.41 -5.41 3.36
CA LYS A 54 13.58 -4.97 4.76
C LYS A 54 13.01 -3.58 4.99
N ALA A 55 13.30 -2.64 4.08
CA ALA A 55 12.80 -1.27 4.17
C ALA A 55 11.27 -1.21 4.07
N LEU A 56 10.67 -1.98 3.15
CA LEU A 56 9.22 -2.10 3.03
C LEU A 56 8.59 -2.72 4.29
N PHE A 57 9.18 -3.79 4.83
CA PHE A 57 8.72 -4.38 6.10
C PHE A 57 8.71 -3.34 7.23
N LEU A 58 9.80 -2.60 7.42
CA LEU A 58 9.89 -1.57 8.45
C LEU A 58 8.90 -0.42 8.22
N ARG A 59 8.69 -0.01 6.96
CA ARG A 59 7.80 1.09 6.59
C ARG A 59 6.32 0.80 6.88
N PHE A 60 5.89 -0.43 6.63
CA PHE A 60 4.48 -0.83 6.77
C PHE A 60 4.18 -1.47 8.12
N TYR A 61 5.10 -2.26 8.65
CA TYR A 61 4.86 -3.13 9.80
C TYR A 61 5.82 -2.88 10.98
N GLY A 62 6.80 -1.99 10.85
CA GLY A 62 7.85 -1.81 11.87
C GLY A 62 7.32 -1.40 13.26
N ASN A 63 6.12 -0.81 13.32
CA ASN A 63 5.47 -0.43 14.58
C ASN A 63 4.60 -1.54 15.19
N ASP A 64 4.32 -2.60 14.44
CA ASP A 64 3.45 -3.70 14.87
C ASP A 64 4.24 -4.79 15.63
N PHE A 65 5.57 -4.70 15.62
CA PHE A 65 6.47 -5.70 16.18
C PHE A 65 7.42 -5.09 17.22
N SER A 66 7.71 -5.87 18.27
CA SER A 66 8.77 -5.55 19.23
C SER A 66 10.14 -5.53 18.55
N VAL A 67 11.15 -4.98 19.24
CA VAL A 67 12.53 -4.94 18.73
C VAL A 67 13.04 -6.35 18.40
N ASN A 68 12.83 -7.30 19.31
CA ASN A 68 13.29 -8.69 19.14
C ASN A 68 12.59 -9.39 17.95
N GLU A 69 11.30 -9.14 17.75
CA GLU A 69 10.56 -9.72 16.62
C GLU A 69 11.01 -9.11 15.29
N LYS A 70 11.27 -7.80 15.25
CA LYS A 70 11.83 -7.14 14.08
C LYS A 70 13.19 -7.72 13.71
N GLU A 71 14.10 -7.86 14.66
CA GLU A 71 15.42 -8.45 14.40
C GLU A 71 15.33 -9.85 13.82
N LYS A 72 14.44 -10.68 14.37
CA LYS A 72 14.19 -12.04 13.86
C LYS A 72 13.67 -12.00 12.42
N ILE A 73 12.67 -11.17 12.11
CA ILE A 73 12.11 -11.04 10.76
C ILE A 73 13.16 -10.50 9.78
N LEU A 74 13.89 -9.46 10.17
CA LEU A 74 14.95 -8.86 9.35
C LEU A 74 16.13 -9.80 9.08
N SER A 75 16.35 -10.80 9.92
CA SER A 75 17.40 -11.80 9.71
C SER A 75 17.08 -12.78 8.58
N ILE A 76 15.79 -13.08 8.37
CA ILE A 76 15.31 -14.04 7.36
C ILE A 76 14.91 -13.38 6.03
N LEU A 77 14.65 -12.07 6.05
CA LEU A 77 14.54 -11.23 4.85
C LEU A 77 15.92 -10.99 4.24
#